data_AF-A0A846PZP1-F1
#
_entry.id   AF-A0A846PZP1-F1
#
_cell.length_a   1.000
_cell.length_b   1.000
_cell.length_c   1.000
_cell.angle_alpha   90.00
_cell.angle_beta   90.00
_cell.angle_gamma   90.00
#
_symmetry.space_group_name_H-M   'P 1'
#
loop_
_entity.id
_entity.type
_entity.pdbx_description
1 polymer ?
#
loop_
_entity_poly.entity_id
_entity_poly.type
_entity_poly.pdbx_seq_one_letter_code
_entity_poly.pdbx_strand_id
1 'polypeptide(L)'
;MPGDEIAVPKELREFMLEGAVETFLGQKNGAKKQYRYGNLHIREYDDKFLVHTDKIDPRKDPLGHLIIDAPEVLVGLGCAIFGGSQIRKSLFKNYSEQSSIPYRLASSIISGYLGYKAAQKIKDKLE
;
A
#
# COMPACT_ATOMS: atom_id res chain seq x y z
N MET A 1 0.52 -7.66 4.16
CA MET A 1 -0.50 -7.46 5.22
C MET A 1 0.23 -7.49 6.56
N PRO A 2 0.10 -6.49 7.44
CA PRO A 2 0.86 -6.42 8.70
C PRO A 2 0.64 -7.63 9.63
N GLY A 3 -0.55 -8.27 9.58
CA GLY A 3 -0.89 -9.45 10.39
C GLY A 3 -0.25 -10.76 9.93
N ASP A 4 0.14 -10.86 8.66
CA ASP A 4 0.74 -12.05 8.05
C ASP A 4 2.27 -11.92 7.90
N GLU A 5 2.89 -10.88 8.46
CA GLU A 5 4.34 -10.70 8.37
C GLU A 5 5.06 -11.49 9.47
N ILE A 6 5.94 -12.39 9.05
CA ILE A 6 6.82 -13.14 9.95
C ILE A 6 8.20 -12.50 9.89
N ALA A 7 8.70 -12.12 11.07
CA ALA A 7 10.08 -11.68 11.23
C ALA A 7 11.01 -12.90 11.35
N VAL A 8 11.99 -13.01 10.46
CA VAL A 8 13.02 -14.04 10.46
C VAL A 8 14.37 -13.39 10.76
N PRO A 9 14.91 -13.55 11.98
CA PRO A 9 16.25 -13.04 12.33
C PRO A 9 17.31 -13.60 11.38
N LYS A 10 18.25 -12.75 10.94
CA LYS A 10 19.32 -13.17 10.02
C LYS A 10 20.26 -14.19 10.67
N GLU A 11 20.41 -14.13 11.98
CA GLU A 11 21.23 -15.04 12.78
C GLU A 11 20.71 -16.48 12.73
N LEU A 12 19.41 -16.68 12.49
CA LEU A 12 18.80 -18.00 12.39
C LEU A 12 18.92 -18.61 10.99
N ARG A 13 19.08 -17.78 9.94
CA ARG A 13 19.22 -18.23 8.55
C ARG A 13 19.78 -17.12 7.65
N GLU A 14 21.04 -17.27 7.23
CA GLU A 14 21.74 -16.30 6.36
C GLU A 14 21.49 -16.46 4.85
N PHE A 15 20.77 -17.48 4.38
CA PHE A 15 20.66 -17.70 2.92
C PHE A 15 19.29 -17.27 2.35
N MET A 16 19.37 -16.42 1.31
CA MET A 16 18.24 -16.08 0.44
C MET A 16 17.78 -17.34 -0.33
N LEU A 17 16.47 -17.52 -0.51
CA LEU A 17 15.94 -18.64 -1.29
C LEU A 17 16.49 -18.60 -2.72
N GLU A 18 16.97 -19.74 -3.19
CA GLU A 18 17.40 -19.88 -4.58
C GLU A 18 16.22 -19.60 -5.52
N GLY A 19 16.39 -18.65 -6.45
CA GLY A 19 15.33 -18.18 -7.34
C GLY A 19 14.47 -17.03 -6.80
N ALA A 20 14.73 -16.51 -5.60
CA ALA A 20 14.15 -15.24 -5.17
C ALA A 20 14.69 -14.08 -6.02
N VAL A 21 13.79 -13.29 -6.59
CA VAL A 21 14.15 -12.19 -7.51
C VAL A 21 13.89 -10.85 -6.84
N GLU A 22 14.87 -9.95 -6.87
CA GLU A 22 14.72 -8.58 -6.37
C GLU A 22 13.61 -7.85 -7.13
N THR A 23 12.80 -7.04 -6.44
CA THR A 23 11.67 -6.34 -7.06
C THR A 23 11.49 -4.93 -6.52
N PHE A 24 10.84 -4.08 -7.30
CA PHE A 24 10.34 -2.77 -6.84
C PHE A 24 8.84 -2.81 -6.52
N LEU A 25 8.16 -3.94 -6.74
CA LEU A 25 6.72 -4.08 -6.53
C LEU A 25 6.38 -4.43 -5.09
N GLY A 26 5.75 -3.47 -4.41
CA GLY A 26 5.35 -3.56 -3.02
C GLY A 26 5.78 -2.31 -2.25
N GLN A 27 5.25 -2.17 -1.03
CA GLN A 27 5.71 -1.11 -0.15
C GLN A 27 7.05 -1.51 0.47
N LYS A 28 8.10 -0.70 0.25
CA LYS A 28 9.46 -0.97 0.74
C LYS A 28 9.57 -0.84 2.27
N ASN A 29 8.77 0.02 2.90
CA ASN A 29 8.67 0.18 4.36
C ASN A 29 10.02 0.24 5.10
N GLY A 30 10.99 0.98 4.54
CA GLY A 30 12.32 1.14 5.14
C GLY A 30 13.28 -0.04 4.96
N ALA A 31 12.86 -1.13 4.31
CA ALA A 31 13.74 -2.24 3.96
C ALA A 31 14.87 -1.77 3.03
N LYS A 32 16.03 -2.43 3.07
CA LYS A 32 17.13 -2.16 2.12
C LYS A 32 16.76 -2.62 0.71
N LYS A 33 16.25 -3.85 0.63
CA LYS A 33 15.85 -4.54 -0.59
C LYS A 33 14.56 -5.33 -0.34
N GLN A 34 13.88 -5.68 -1.43
CA GLN A 34 12.72 -6.55 -1.37
C GLN A 34 12.76 -7.54 -2.53
N TYR A 35 12.30 -8.75 -2.27
CA TYR A 35 12.40 -9.89 -3.17
C TYR A 35 11.06 -10.61 -3.27
N ARG A 36 10.86 -11.33 -4.37
CA ARG A 36 9.69 -12.19 -4.56
C ARG A 36 10.10 -13.58 -5.02
N TYR A 37 9.51 -14.59 -4.38
CA TYR A 37 9.62 -16.00 -4.73
C TYR A 37 8.22 -16.61 -4.83
N GLY A 38 7.71 -16.76 -6.07
CA GLY A 38 6.28 -17.00 -6.28
C GLY A 38 5.44 -15.91 -5.61
N ASN A 39 4.54 -16.32 -4.72
CA ASN A 39 3.68 -15.43 -3.94
C ASN A 39 4.34 -14.89 -2.65
N LEU A 40 5.51 -15.40 -2.27
CA LEU A 40 6.24 -14.93 -1.10
C LEU A 40 6.89 -13.58 -1.41
N HIS A 41 6.59 -12.58 -0.60
CA HIS A 41 7.25 -11.28 -0.61
C HIS A 41 8.16 -11.16 0.61
N ILE A 42 9.41 -10.81 0.36
CA ILE A 42 10.49 -10.77 1.36
C ILE A 42 11.03 -9.35 1.40
N ARG A 43 11.06 -8.73 2.57
CA ARG A 43 11.75 -7.47 2.83
C ARG A 43 13.00 -7.72 3.64
N GLU A 44 14.12 -7.20 3.18
CA GLU A 44 15.40 -7.33 3.88
C GLU A 44 15.70 -6.07 4.70
N TYR A 45 15.87 -6.24 6.01
CA TYR A 45 16.35 -5.23 6.95
C TYR A 45 17.79 -5.57 7.40
N ASP A 46 18.36 -4.74 8.28
CA ASP A 46 19.71 -4.96 8.80
C ASP A 46 19.84 -6.25 9.60
N ASP A 47 18.88 -6.51 10.49
CA ASP A 47 18.86 -7.58 11.50
C ASP A 47 17.95 -8.76 11.12
N LYS A 48 17.02 -8.56 10.19
CA LYS A 48 15.98 -9.56 9.88
C LYS A 48 15.48 -9.50 8.45
N PHE A 49 14.78 -10.56 8.08
CA PHE A 49 13.84 -10.54 6.96
C PHE A 49 12.41 -10.43 7.49
N LEU A 50 11.57 -9.61 6.86
CA LEU A 50 10.12 -9.65 7.06
C LEU A 50 9.49 -10.30 5.84
N VAL A 51 8.78 -11.40 6.05
CA VAL A 51 8.18 -12.17 4.95
C VAL A 51 6.68 -12.27 5.11
N HIS A 52 5.93 -12.16 4.02
CA HIS A 52 4.51 -12.50 3.96
C HIS A 52 4.18 -13.14 2.61
N THR A 53 3.07 -13.85 2.55
CA THR A 53 2.60 -14.47 1.31
C THR A 53 1.41 -13.68 0.78
N ASP A 54 1.53 -13.14 -0.43
CA ASP A 54 0.39 -12.57 -1.14
C ASP A 54 -0.53 -13.69 -1.64
N LYS A 55 -1.85 -13.50 -1.67
CA LYS A 55 -2.75 -14.49 -2.29
C LYS A 55 -2.57 -14.50 -3.80
N ILE A 56 -2.33 -13.34 -4.41
CA ILE A 56 -2.11 -13.15 -5.84
C ILE A 56 -0.78 -12.44 -6.08
N ASP A 57 0.10 -13.02 -6.90
CA ASP A 57 1.36 -12.38 -7.29
C ASP A 57 1.07 -11.16 -8.21
N PRO A 58 1.38 -9.91 -7.79
CA PRO A 58 1.11 -8.71 -8.56
C PRO A 58 1.90 -8.64 -9.88
N ARG A 59 2.94 -9.46 -10.06
CA ARG A 59 3.67 -9.56 -11.33
C ARG A 59 2.88 -10.31 -12.40
N LYS A 60 1.99 -11.22 -11.97
CA LYS A 60 1.20 -12.08 -12.85
C LYS A 60 -0.22 -11.55 -13.01
N ASP A 61 -0.86 -11.15 -11.92
CA ASP A 61 -2.21 -10.58 -11.91
C ASP A 61 -2.28 -9.35 -10.98
N PRO A 62 -1.91 -8.17 -11.49
CA PRO A 62 -1.92 -6.94 -10.69
C PRO A 62 -3.33 -6.51 -10.26
N LEU A 63 -4.36 -6.83 -11.07
CA LEU A 63 -5.74 -6.46 -10.75
C LEU A 63 -6.32 -7.38 -9.67
N GLY A 64 -6.11 -8.69 -9.78
CA GLY A 64 -6.47 -9.64 -8.74
C GLY A 64 -5.80 -9.31 -7.42
N HIS A 65 -4.52 -8.92 -7.44
CA HIS A 65 -3.80 -8.46 -6.25
C HIS A 65 -4.47 -7.23 -5.60
N LEU A 66 -4.88 -6.22 -6.38
CA LEU A 66 -5.57 -5.04 -5.83
C LEU A 66 -6.93 -5.39 -5.21
N ILE A 67 -7.66 -6.36 -5.77
CA ILE A 67 -8.98 -6.74 -5.26
C ILE A 67 -8.87 -7.59 -3.99
N ILE A 68 -7.93 -8.53 -3.98
CA ILE A 68 -7.83 -9.56 -2.95
C ILE A 68 -6.85 -9.17 -1.84
N ASP A 69 -5.66 -8.70 -2.21
CA ASP A 69 -4.57 -8.45 -1.26
C ASP A 69 -4.50 -6.98 -0.81
N ALA A 70 -4.87 -6.02 -1.67
CA ALA A 70 -4.78 -4.59 -1.40
C ALA A 70 -6.06 -3.77 -1.68
N PRO A 71 -7.26 -4.21 -1.27
CA PRO A 71 -8.52 -3.51 -1.55
C PRO A 71 -8.58 -2.08 -0.99
N GLU A 72 -7.84 -1.80 0.08
CA GLU A 72 -7.68 -0.45 0.64
C GLU A 72 -7.15 0.57 -0.37
N VAL A 73 -6.34 0.13 -1.33
CA VAL A 73 -5.82 0.97 -2.43
C VAL A 73 -6.98 1.38 -3.34
N LEU A 74 -7.84 0.43 -3.71
CA LEU A 74 -9.02 0.69 -4.54
C LEU A 74 -10.00 1.65 -3.85
N VAL A 75 -10.22 1.48 -2.54
CA VAL A 75 -11.03 2.41 -1.75
C VAL A 75 -10.43 3.81 -1.76
N GLY A 76 -9.11 3.93 -1.56
CA GLY A 76 -8.41 5.21 -1.65
C GLY A 76 -8.57 5.89 -3.02
N LEU A 77 -8.42 5.14 -4.12
CA LEU A 77 -8.67 5.63 -5.48
C LEU A 77 -10.12 6.11 -5.68
N GLY A 78 -11.10 5.32 -5.23
CA GLY A 78 -12.51 5.71 -5.27
C GLY A 78 -12.78 7.00 -4.49
N CYS A 79 -12.24 7.12 -3.28
CA CYS A 79 -12.34 8.33 -2.47
C CYS A 79 -11.66 9.54 -3.13
N ALA A 80 -10.56 9.34 -3.86
CA ALA A 80 -9.89 10.42 -4.60
C ALA A 80 -10.77 10.95 -5.75
N ILE A 81 -11.42 10.05 -6.50
CA ILE A 81 -12.27 10.39 -7.64
C ILE A 81 -13.56 11.07 -7.18
N PHE A 82 -14.25 10.51 -6.19
CA PHE A 82 -15.60 10.94 -5.82
C PHE A 82 -15.64 11.90 -4.62
N GLY A 83 -14.73 11.75 -3.65
CA GLY A 83 -14.77 12.49 -2.38
C GLY A 83 -14.11 13.87 -2.40
N GLY A 84 -13.28 14.17 -3.40
CA GLY A 84 -12.57 15.45 -3.50
C GLY A 84 -13.49 16.67 -3.53
N SER A 85 -14.72 16.53 -4.03
CA SER A 85 -15.73 17.59 -4.08
C SER A 85 -16.30 17.96 -2.70
N GLN A 86 -16.45 16.97 -1.81
CA GLN A 86 -16.96 17.14 -0.45
C GLN A 86 -15.89 17.76 0.45
N ILE A 87 -14.66 17.24 0.39
CA ILE A 87 -13.49 17.77 1.11
C ILE A 87 -13.22 19.24 0.72
N ARG A 88 -13.35 19.58 -0.58
CA ARG A 88 -13.18 20.95 -1.06
C ARG A 88 -14.11 21.94 -0.37
N LYS A 89 -15.41 21.59 -0.26
CA LYS A 89 -16.42 22.45 0.38
C LYS A 89 -16.13 22.68 1.87
N SER A 90 -15.53 21.70 2.54
CA SER A 90 -15.20 21.79 3.96
C SER A 90 -13.89 22.54 4.23
N LEU A 91 -12.85 22.31 3.43
CA LEU A 91 -11.49 22.82 3.72
C LEU A 91 -11.14 24.11 2.96
N PHE A 92 -11.69 24.33 1.76
CA PHE A 92 -11.31 25.46 0.90
C PHE A 92 -12.45 26.45 0.68
N LYS A 93 -13.43 26.48 1.59
CA LYS A 93 -14.64 27.33 1.53
C LYS A 93 -14.34 28.83 1.34
N ASN A 94 -13.20 29.30 1.84
CA ASN A 94 -12.82 30.72 1.85
C ASN A 94 -11.84 31.12 0.72
N TYR A 95 -11.38 30.18 -0.11
CA TYR A 95 -10.46 30.46 -1.21
C TYR A 95 -11.26 30.76 -2.48
N SER A 96 -10.98 31.91 -3.10
CA SER A 96 -11.75 32.45 -4.24
C SER A 96 -11.82 31.47 -5.40
N GLU A 97 -12.95 31.50 -6.12
CA GLU A 97 -13.33 30.61 -7.22
C GLU A 97 -12.34 30.57 -8.42
N GLN A 98 -11.25 31.35 -8.39
CA GLN A 98 -10.41 31.64 -9.55
C GLN A 98 -9.19 30.72 -9.75
N SER A 99 -8.88 29.78 -8.85
CA SER A 99 -7.72 28.86 -9.03
C SER A 99 -8.12 27.40 -8.86
N SER A 100 -9.04 26.97 -9.72
CA SER A 100 -9.84 25.75 -9.55
C SER A 100 -9.07 24.43 -9.60
N ILE A 101 -7.92 24.33 -10.28
CA ILE A 101 -7.25 23.05 -10.53
C ILE A 101 -6.37 22.59 -9.36
N PRO A 102 -5.44 23.40 -8.81
CA PRO A 102 -4.58 22.96 -7.71
C PRO A 102 -5.36 22.53 -6.46
N TYR A 103 -6.42 23.29 -6.08
CA TYR A 103 -7.25 22.93 -4.93
C TYR A 103 -8.12 21.69 -5.17
N ARG A 104 -8.54 21.42 -6.41
CA ARG A 104 -9.25 20.17 -6.76
C ARG A 104 -8.32 18.96 -6.69
N LEU A 105 -7.08 19.11 -7.16
CA LEU A 105 -6.07 18.06 -7.04
C LEU A 105 -5.72 17.81 -5.57
N ALA A 106 -5.47 18.87 -4.80
CA ALA A 106 -5.20 18.77 -3.37
C ALA A 106 -6.36 18.11 -2.61
N SER A 107 -7.61 18.53 -2.85
CA SER A 107 -8.78 17.93 -2.18
C SER A 107 -9.01 16.47 -2.59
N SER A 108 -8.73 16.10 -3.84
CA SER A 108 -8.76 14.71 -4.32
C SER A 108 -7.70 13.85 -3.63
N ILE A 109 -6.44 14.32 -3.56
CA ILE A 109 -5.34 13.60 -2.89
C ILE A 109 -5.65 13.41 -1.40
N ILE A 110 -6.10 14.46 -0.71
CA ILE A 110 -6.47 14.40 0.71
C ILE A 110 -7.60 13.38 0.91
N SER A 111 -8.65 13.45 0.09
CA SER A 111 -9.78 12.52 0.15
C SER A 111 -9.34 11.07 -0.05
N GLY A 112 -8.49 10.83 -1.06
CA GLY A 112 -7.98 9.50 -1.36
C GLY A 112 -7.12 8.93 -0.23
N TYR A 113 -6.23 9.75 0.35
CA TYR A 113 -5.40 9.35 1.48
C TYR A 113 -6.22 9.01 2.73
N LEU A 114 -7.23 9.84 3.06
CA LEU A 114 -8.13 9.56 4.17
C LEU A 114 -8.93 8.28 3.96
N GLY A 115 -9.43 8.06 2.73
CA GLY A 115 -10.12 6.83 2.35
C GLY A 115 -9.24 5.59 2.49
N TYR A 116 -8.02 5.64 1.95
CA TYR A 116 -7.03 4.57 2.09
C TYR A 116 -6.73 4.26 3.56
N LYS A 117 -6.46 5.29 4.38
CA LYS A 117 -6.15 5.11 5.81
C LYS A 117 -7.32 4.53 6.61
N ALA A 118 -8.54 4.98 6.33
CA ALA A 118 -9.73 4.43 6.96
C ALA A 118 -9.93 2.96 6.58
N ALA A 119 -9.80 2.61 5.30
CA ALA A 119 -9.92 1.25 4.81
C ALA A 119 -8.83 0.33 5.40
N GLN A 120 -7.58 0.79 5.41
CA GLN A 120 -6.46 0.09 6.03
C GLN A 120 -6.75 -0.23 7.51
N LYS A 121 -7.20 0.76 8.28
CA LYS A 121 -7.53 0.58 9.71
C LYS A 121 -8.71 -0.36 9.95
N ILE A 122 -9.68 -0.42 9.03
CA ILE A 122 -10.80 -1.37 9.12
C ILE A 122 -10.29 -2.78 8.84
N LYS A 123 -9.50 -2.96 7.79
CA LYS A 123 -8.90 -4.25 7.43
C LYS A 123 -8.06 -4.82 8.58
N ASP A 124 -7.16 -4.00 9.14
CA ASP A 124 -6.31 -4.38 10.28
C ASP A 124 -7.11 -4.77 11.55
N LYS A 125 -8.42 -4.46 11.63
CA LYS A 125 -9.30 -4.86 12.74
C LYS A 125 -10.12 -6.13 12.46
N LEU A 126 -10.26 -6.50 11.19
CA LEU A 126 -11.04 -7.65 10.75
C LEU A 126 -10.19 -8.91 10.62
N GLU A 127 -8.89 -8.73 10.45
CA GLU A 127 -7.84 -9.76 10.50
C GLU A 127 -7.32 -9.92 11.94
#